data_AF-A0A0Q9THI3-F1
#
_entry.id   AF-A0A0Q9THI3-F1
#
_cell.length_a   1.000
_cell.length_b   1.000
_cell.length_c   1.000
_cell.angle_alpha   90.00
_cell.angle_beta   90.00
_cell.angle_gamma   90.00
#
_symmetry.space_group_name_H-M   'P 1'
#
loop_
_entity.id
_entity.type
_entity.pdbx_description
1 polymer ?
#
loop_
_entity_poly.entity_id
_entity_poly.type
_entity_poly.pdbx_seq_one_letter_code
_entity_poly.pdbx_strand_id
1 'polypeptide(L)'
;MRVRRGELLDALVADGRAAVFVRGQVVVLSEMATVILTATPVTGSTTLEQLTATVVDEFGPPAPPLDALELTRAQVVELVEHHVLDAG
;
A
#
# COMPACT_ATOMS: atom_id res chain seq x y z
N MET A 1 -12.15 5.63 -2.69
CA MET A 1 -11.92 4.46 -3.59
C MET A 1 -11.76 3.21 -2.73
N ARG A 2 -12.17 2.03 -3.21
CA ARG A 2 -11.93 0.78 -2.50
C ARG A 2 -10.65 0.13 -3.03
N VAL A 3 -9.87 -0.44 -2.12
CA VAL A 3 -8.57 -1.03 -2.39
C VAL A 3 -8.56 -2.45 -1.85
N ARG A 4 -8.03 -3.39 -2.62
CA ARG A 4 -7.84 -4.80 -2.22
C ARG A 4 -6.46 -5.28 -2.65
N ARG A 5 -6.00 -6.40 -2.10
CA ARG A 5 -4.76 -7.02 -2.59
C ARG A 5 -4.94 -7.54 -4.01
N GLY A 6 -3.90 -7.37 -4.83
CA GLY A 6 -3.79 -8.07 -6.10
C GLY A 6 -3.49 -9.56 -5.89
N GLU A 7 -3.29 -10.28 -6.98
CA GLU A 7 -2.93 -11.71 -6.96
C GLU A 7 -1.43 -11.89 -6.64
N LEU A 8 -1.09 -11.70 -5.36
CA LEU A 8 0.25 -11.94 -4.84
C LEU A 8 0.48 -13.45 -4.70
N LEU A 9 1.59 -13.92 -5.24
CA LEU A 9 2.00 -15.31 -5.10
C LEU A 9 2.76 -15.54 -3.78
N ASP A 10 3.55 -14.55 -3.38
CA ASP A 10 4.27 -14.58 -2.11
C ASP A 10 4.57 -13.15 -1.61
N ALA A 11 4.79 -13.00 -0.31
CA ALA A 11 5.19 -11.74 0.31
C ALA A 11 6.11 -12.00 1.52
N LEU A 12 7.29 -11.40 1.49
CA LEU A 12 8.21 -11.36 2.62
C LEU A 12 8.24 -9.95 3.19
N VAL A 13 8.05 -9.81 4.50
CA VAL A 13 8.22 -8.53 5.22
C VAL A 13 9.43 -8.65 6.15
N ALA A 14 10.40 -7.74 5.99
CA ALA A 14 11.59 -7.66 6.81
C ALA A 14 12.04 -6.20 6.93
N ASP A 15 12.47 -5.79 8.13
CA ASP A 15 13.02 -4.46 8.41
C ASP A 15 12.13 -3.30 7.89
N GLY A 16 10.81 -3.39 8.10
CA GLY A 16 9.84 -2.36 7.69
C GLY A 16 9.51 -2.32 6.20
N ARG A 17 10.13 -3.20 5.39
CA ARG A 17 9.91 -3.28 3.95
C ARG A 17 9.37 -4.65 3.55
N ALA A 18 8.66 -4.67 2.43
CA ALA A 18 8.19 -5.90 1.83
C ALA A 18 8.86 -6.17 0.49
N ALA A 19 9.11 -7.43 0.19
CA ALA A 19 9.33 -7.93 -1.16
C ALA A 19 8.14 -8.81 -1.54
N VAL A 20 7.47 -8.49 -2.64
CA VAL A 20 6.31 -9.25 -3.11
C VAL A 20 6.61 -9.94 -4.44
N PHE A 21 6.23 -11.21 -4.55
CA PHE A 21 6.27 -11.94 -5.81
C PHE A 21 4.91 -11.83 -6.49
N VAL A 22 4.86 -11.12 -7.62
CA VAL A 22 3.63 -10.81 -8.34
C VAL A 22 3.89 -10.89 -9.84
N ARG A 23 3.02 -11.57 -10.60
CA ARG A 23 3.13 -11.73 -12.06
C ARG A 23 4.53 -12.12 -12.57
N GLY A 24 5.23 -13.01 -11.86
CA GLY A 24 6.54 -13.51 -12.27
C GLY A 24 7.72 -12.56 -12.02
N GLN A 25 7.51 -11.47 -11.29
CA GLN A 25 8.56 -10.53 -10.87
C GLN A 25 8.54 -10.30 -9.36
N VAL A 26 9.68 -9.88 -8.81
CA VAL A 26 9.79 -9.45 -7.42
C VAL A 26 9.79 -7.92 -7.38
N VAL A 27 8.84 -7.34 -6.64
CA VAL A 27 8.76 -5.90 -6.40
C VAL A 27 9.15 -5.63 -4.95
N VAL A 28 10.18 -4.80 -4.74
CA VAL A 28 10.59 -4.36 -3.41
C VAL A 28 9.87 -3.06 -3.10
N LEU A 29 9.14 -3.06 -1.99
CA LEU A 29 8.29 -1.96 -1.57
C LEU A 29 9.05 -1.00 -0.65
N SER A 30 8.72 0.29 -0.76
CA SER A 30 9.07 1.28 0.25
C SER A 30 8.38 0.97 1.58
N GLU A 31 8.79 1.61 2.66
CA GLU A 31 8.15 1.45 3.97
C GLU A 31 6.67 1.88 3.92
N MET A 32 6.37 3.02 3.28
CA MET A 32 5.00 3.48 3.08
C MET A 32 4.16 2.49 2.27
N ALA A 33 4.69 1.98 1.17
CA ALA A 33 4.02 0.97 0.35
C ALA A 33 3.80 -0.34 1.13
N THR A 34 4.75 -0.70 2.00
CA THR A 34 4.66 -1.88 2.87
C THR A 34 3.55 -1.73 3.91
N VAL A 35 3.42 -0.55 4.52
CA VAL A 35 2.33 -0.22 5.45
C VAL A 35 0.99 -0.30 4.74
N ILE A 36 0.86 0.29 3.55
CA ILE A 36 -0.37 0.22 2.75
C ILE A 36 -0.73 -1.23 2.41
N LEU A 37 0.24 -2.05 1.97
CA LEU A 37 0.02 -3.47 1.68
C LEU A 37 -0.43 -4.24 2.93
N THR A 38 0.21 -3.97 4.07
CA THR A 38 -0.07 -4.65 5.34
C THR A 38 -1.45 -4.28 5.89
N ALA A 39 -1.81 -3.00 5.78
CA ALA A 39 -3.12 -2.47 6.16
C ALA A 39 -4.24 -2.93 5.22
N THR A 40 -3.91 -3.30 3.97
CA THR A 40 -4.87 -3.88 3.03
C THR A 40 -5.15 -5.33 3.42
N PRO A 41 -6.43 -5.68 3.73
CA PRO A 41 -6.76 -7.01 4.21
C PRO A 41 -6.49 -8.08 3.16
N VAL A 42 -6.03 -9.25 3.61
CA VAL A 42 -5.77 -10.42 2.73
C VAL A 42 -7.04 -10.84 1.99
N THR A 43 -8.20 -10.71 2.64
CA THR A 43 -9.52 -10.98 2.06
C THR A 43 -10.43 -9.77 2.20
N GLY A 44 -11.10 -9.36 1.12
CA GLY A 44 -12.03 -8.24 1.11
C GLY A 44 -11.42 -6.95 0.55
N SER A 45 -11.93 -5.80 1.00
CA SER A 45 -11.43 -4.47 0.58
C SER A 45 -11.42 -3.50 1.76
N THR A 46 -10.55 -2.51 1.68
CA THR A 46 -10.47 -1.35 2.57
C THR A 46 -10.71 -0.07 1.76
N THR A 47 -10.90 1.08 2.41
CA THR A 47 -11.00 2.36 1.71
C THR A 47 -9.67 3.13 1.77
N LEU A 48 -9.47 4.04 0.82
CA LEU A 48 -8.30 4.93 0.81
C LEU A 48 -8.20 5.76 2.08
N GLU A 49 -9.32 6.20 2.64
CA GLU A 49 -9.37 6.98 3.87
C GLU A 49 -8.90 6.15 5.07
N GLN A 50 -9.28 4.87 5.14
CA GLN A 50 -8.80 3.94 6.15
C GLN A 50 -7.29 3.68 6.02
N LEU A 51 -6.81 3.47 4.79
CA LEU A 51 -5.37 3.33 4.52
C LEU A 51 -4.59 4.59 4.91
N THR A 52 -5.12 5.76 4.59
CA THR A 52 -4.50 7.05 4.93
C THR A 52 -4.41 7.22 6.44
N ALA A 53 -5.45 6.86 7.19
CA ALA A 53 -5.42 6.88 8.64
C ALA A 53 -4.31 5.97 9.19
N THR A 54 -4.18 4.75 8.66
CA THR A 54 -3.09 3.84 9.08
C THR A 54 -1.69 4.38 8.75
N VAL A 55 -1.51 4.99 7.57
CA VAL A 55 -0.24 5.63 7.20
C VAL A 55 0.10 6.79 8.14
N VAL A 56 -0.89 7.62 8.49
CA VAL A 56 -0.70 8.75 9.42
C VAL A 56 -0.43 8.27 10.84
N ASP A 57 -1.09 7.19 11.29
CA ASP A 57 -0.83 6.61 12.60
C ASP A 57 0.61 6.07 12.70
N GLU A 58 1.15 5.51 11.62
CA GLU A 58 2.50 4.96 11.57
C GLU A 58 3.59 6.05 11.45
N PHE A 59 3.44 6.99 10.51
CA PHE A 59 4.50 7.95 10.15
C PHE A 59 4.26 9.37 10.68
N GLY A 60 3.09 9.61 11.27
CA GLY A 60 2.59 10.96 11.53
C GLY A 60 2.04 11.65 10.28
N PRO A 61 1.35 12.80 10.44
CA PRO A 61 0.90 13.58 9.31
C PRO A 61 2.10 14.19 8.56
N PRO A 62 2.05 14.31 7.24
CA PRO A 62 3.11 14.96 6.49
C PRO A 62 3.17 16.46 6.82
N ALA A 63 4.34 17.06 6.66
CA ALA A 63 4.49 18.50 6.85
C ALA A 63 3.74 19.28 5.75
N PRO A 64 3.09 20.41 6.09
CA PRO A 64 2.49 21.29 5.09
C PRO A 64 3.53 21.74 4.04
N PRO A 65 3.14 21.87 2.76
CA PRO A 65 1.78 21.88 2.23
C PRO A 65 1.26 20.51 1.75
N LEU A 66 1.96 19.41 2.08
CA LEU A 66 1.60 18.08 1.60
C LEU A 66 0.32 17.56 2.27
N ASP A 67 -0.48 16.82 1.51
CA ASP A 67 -1.70 16.18 1.99
C ASP A 67 -1.53 14.65 2.08
N ALA A 68 -1.90 14.08 3.23
CA ALA A 68 -1.72 12.65 3.49
C ALA A 68 -2.56 11.78 2.55
N LEU A 69 -3.77 12.23 2.21
CA LEU A 69 -4.68 11.49 1.34
C LEU A 69 -4.17 11.49 -0.10
N GLU A 70 -3.63 12.62 -0.58
CA GLU A 70 -3.00 12.72 -1.90
C GLU A 70 -1.75 11.83 -2.02
N LEU A 71 -0.85 11.88 -1.02
CA LEU A 71 0.34 11.03 -0.99
C LEU A 71 -0.03 9.54 -0.93
N THR A 72 -0.97 9.17 -0.07
CA THR A 72 -1.45 7.78 0.04
C THR A 72 -2.10 7.33 -1.26
N ARG A 73 -2.89 8.19 -1.91
CA ARG A 73 -3.49 7.89 -3.21
C ARG A 73 -2.43 7.64 -4.28
N ALA A 74 -1.42 8.50 -4.37
CA ALA A 74 -0.35 8.33 -5.34
C ALA A 74 0.38 6.99 -5.15
N GLN A 75 0.68 6.63 -3.90
CA GLN A 75 1.32 5.36 -3.59
C GLN A 75 0.42 4.15 -3.89
N VAL A 76 -0.89 4.25 -3.63
CA VAL A 76 -1.87 3.20 -4.01
C VAL A 76 -1.93 3.03 -5.53
N VAL A 77 -1.94 4.13 -6.30
CA VAL A 77 -1.95 4.06 -7.77
C VAL A 77 -0.70 3.35 -8.29
N GLU A 78 0.48 3.69 -7.79
CA GLU A 78 1.73 2.99 -8.15
C GLU A 78 1.66 1.49 -7.83
N LEU A 79 1.13 1.11 -6.66
CA LEU A 79 0.94 -0.29 -6.30
C LEU A 79 -0.07 -1.02 -7.20
N VAL A 80 -1.08 -0.32 -7.71
CA VAL A 80 -2.02 -0.86 -8.70
C VAL A 80 -1.36 -1.06 -10.06
N GLU A 81 -0.53 -0.12 -10.50
CA GLU A 81 0.26 -0.23 -11.73
C GLU A 81 1.22 -1.44 -11.70
N HIS A 82 1.78 -1.74 -10.52
CA HIS A 82 2.60 -2.93 -10.30
C HIS A 82 1.80 -4.21 -9.97
N HIS A 83 0.47 -4.15 -9.98
CA HIS A 83 -0.44 -5.27 -9.67
C HIS A 83 -0.32 -5.82 -8.24
N VAL A 84 0.29 -5.05 -7.34
CA VAL A 84 0.38 -5.40 -5.92
C VAL A 84 -0.97 -5.21 -5.25
N LEU A 85 -1.71 -4.19 -5.67
CA LEU A 85 -3.08 -3.90 -5.25
C LEU A 85 -4.01 -3.84 -6.47
N ASP A 86 -5.31 -3.96 -6.22
CA ASP A 86 -6.36 -3.54 -7.16
C ASP A 86 -7.16 -2.41 -6.53
N ALA A 87 -7.67 -1.51 -7.38
CA ALA A 87 -8.55 -0.42 -6.96
C ALA A 87 -9.79 -0.30 -7.86
N GLY A 88 -10.93 0.00 -7.24
CA GLY A 88 -12.23 0.20 -7.90
C GLY A 88 -13.24 0.96 -7.07
#